data_AF-A0A842W5S5-F1
#
_entry.id   AF-A0A842W5S5-F1
#
_cell.length_a   1.000
_cell.length_b   1.000
_cell.length_c   1.000
_cell.angle_alpha   90.00
_cell.angle_beta   90.00
_cell.angle_gamma   90.00
#
_symmetry.space_group_name_H-M   'P 1'
#
loop_
_entity.id
_entity.type
_entity.pdbx_description
1 polymer ?
#
loop_
_entity_poly.entity_id
_entity_poly.type
_entity_poly.pdbx_seq_one_letter_code
_entity_poly.pdbx_strand_id
1 'polypeptide(L)' 'MGLIKNLFKRVAPLPTSFMIVSIVGFLVSAYLITDISWKFTMLLFFAVMFIASFISMNKGPVVE' A
#
# COMPACT_ATOMS: atom_id res chain seq x y z
N MET A 1 16.13 25.44 13.10
CA MET A 1 15.94 23.97 13.25
C MET A 1 14.50 23.57 13.66
N GLY A 2 13.45 24.38 13.38
CA GLY A 2 12.05 24.04 13.72
C GLY A 2 11.16 23.69 12.52
N LEU A 3 11.51 24.19 11.33
CA LEU A 3 10.73 24.02 10.10
C LEU A 3 10.75 22.59 9.54
N ILE A 4 11.90 21.91 9.63
CA ILE A 4 12.08 20.54 9.08
C ILE A 4 11.31 19.50 9.91
N LYS A 5 11.18 19.72 11.23
CA LYS A 5 10.52 18.78 12.15
C LYS A 5 9.00 18.73 11.95
N ASN A 6 8.40 19.81 11.44
CA ASN A 6 6.97 19.89 11.15
C ASN A 6 6.56 19.24 9.83
N LEU A 7 7.49 19.08 8.87
CA LEU A 7 7.23 18.35 7.62
C LEU A 7 7.04 16.85 7.88
N PHE A 8 7.85 16.26 8.77
CA PHE A 8 7.75 14.83 9.11
C PHE A 8 6.51 14.48 9.93
N LYS A 9 5.89 15.47 10.59
CA LYS A 9 4.70 15.29 11.43
C LYS A 9 3.38 15.20 10.63
N ARG A 10 3.39 15.57 9.34
CA ARG A 10 2.21 15.61 8.46
C ARG A 10 2.19 14.48 7.43
N VAL A 11 2.60 13.27 7.81
CA VAL A 11 2.38 12.11 6.95
C VAL A 11 0.97 11.61 7.22
N ALA A 12 -0.01 12.10 6.46
CA ALA A 12 -1.36 11.59 6.52
C ALA A 12 -1.37 10.09 6.15
N PRO A 13 -2.17 9.25 6.84
CA PRO A 13 -2.30 7.84 6.48
C PRO A 13 -2.65 7.68 5.00
N LEU A 14 -2.13 6.63 4.36
CA LEU A 14 -2.46 6.35 2.96
C LEU A 14 -3.99 6.22 2.79
N PRO A 15 -4.55 6.72 1.66
CA PRO A 15 -5.97 6.66 1.43
C PRO A 15 -6.46 5.23 1.30
N THR A 16 -7.67 4.95 1.80
CA THR A 16 -8.31 3.60 1.76
C THR A 16 -8.42 3.05 0.34
N SER A 17 -8.56 3.92 -0.66
CA SER A 17 -8.54 3.54 -2.08
C SER A 17 -7.29 2.77 -2.48
N PHE A 18 -6.14 3.07 -1.88
CA PHE A 18 -4.88 2.38 -2.18
C PHE A 18 -4.91 0.92 -1.71
N MET A 19 -5.50 0.65 -0.55
CA MET A 19 -5.70 -0.72 -0.07
C MET A 19 -6.64 -1.47 -1.01
N ILE A 20 -7.75 -0.85 -1.43
CA ILE A 20 -8.70 -1.46 -2.37
C ILE A 20 -8.01 -1.81 -3.69
N VAL A 21 -7.21 -0.90 -4.25
CA VAL A 21 -6.43 -1.16 -5.47
C VAL A 21 -5.48 -2.34 -5.29
N SER A 22 -4.82 -2.46 -4.14
CA SER A 22 -3.92 -3.61 -3.88
C SER A 22 -4.67 -4.94 -3.82
N ILE A 23 -5.88 -4.98 -3.25
CA ILE A 23 -6.73 -6.18 -3.22
C ILE A 23 -7.19 -6.55 -4.63
N VAL A 24 -7.72 -5.57 -5.37
CA VAL A 24 -8.22 -5.79 -6.74
C VAL A 24 -7.07 -6.23 -7.65
N GLY A 25 -5.92 -5.56 -7.58
CA GLY A 25 -4.72 -5.93 -8.32
C GLY A 25 -4.27 -7.35 -8.03
N PHE A 26 -4.24 -7.75 -6.75
CA PHE A 26 -3.91 -9.12 -6.37
C PHE A 26 -4.85 -10.15 -7.00
N LEU A 27 -6.17 -9.94 -6.90
CA LEU A 27 -7.17 -10.85 -7.45
C LEU A 27 -7.13 -10.92 -8.98
N VAL A 28 -6.99 -9.77 -9.64
CA VAL A 28 -6.88 -9.68 -11.09
C VAL A 28 -5.62 -10.39 -11.59
N SER A 29 -4.47 -10.18 -10.93
CA SER A 29 -3.23 -10.88 -11.27
C SER A 29 -3.32 -12.38 -11.00
N ALA A 30 -4.01 -12.80 -9.93
CA ALA A 30 -4.21 -14.22 -9.63
C ALA A 30 -5.02 -14.95 -10.73
N TYR A 31 -5.98 -14.25 -11.32
CA TYR A 31 -6.92 -14.84 -12.29
C TYR A 31 -6.46 -14.71 -13.74
N LEU A 32 -5.98 -13.53 -14.16
CA LEU A 32 -5.70 -13.23 -15.57
C LEU A 32 -4.28 -13.60 -16.02
N ILE A 33 -3.30 -13.61 -15.11
CA ILE A 33 -1.91 -13.89 -15.49
C ILE A 33 -1.68 -15.41 -15.53
N THR A 34 -1.37 -15.91 -16.71
CA THR A 34 -1.10 -17.33 -16.97
C THR A 34 0.38 -17.67 -16.85
N ASP A 35 1.26 -16.74 -17.21
CA ASP A 35 2.71 -16.90 -17.05
C ASP A 35 3.09 -16.94 -15.56
N ILE A 36 3.76 -18.02 -15.14
CA ILE A 36 4.03 -18.28 -13.74
C ILE A 36 4.98 -17.26 -13.11
N SER A 37 5.98 -16.79 -13.88
CA SER A 37 6.97 -15.84 -13.41
C SER A 37 6.31 -14.49 -13.14
N TRP A 38 5.55 -13.98 -14.12
CA TRP A 38 4.82 -12.72 -13.97
C TRP A 38 3.70 -12.79 -12.94
N LYS A 39 3.00 -13.94 -12.85
CA LYS A 39 1.96 -14.15 -11.83
C LYS A 39 2.57 -14.04 -10.44
N PHE A 40 3.66 -14.74 -10.18
CA PHE A 40 4.34 -14.69 -8.88
C PHE A 40 4.81 -13.27 -8.55
N THR A 41 5.46 -12.58 -9.51
CA THR A 41 5.94 -11.21 -9.31
C THR A 41 4.80 -10.26 -8.95
N MET A 42 3.67 -10.32 -9.67
CA MET A 42 2.54 -9.42 -9.43
C MET A 42 1.83 -9.73 -8.10
N LEU A 43 1.64 -11.02 -7.77
CA LEU A 43 1.07 -11.41 -6.49
C LEU A 43 1.94 -10.94 -5.32
N LEU A 44 3.26 -11.11 -5.42
CA LEU A 44 4.20 -10.63 -4.42
C LEU A 44 4.14 -9.10 -4.28
N PHE A 45 4.14 -8.39 -5.41
CA PHE A 45 4.05 -6.94 -5.45
C PHE A 45 2.79 -6.43 -4.74
N PHE A 46 1.62 -6.93 -5.12
CA PHE A 46 0.35 -6.52 -4.50
C PHE A 46 0.23 -6.95 -3.04
N ALA A 47 0.77 -8.10 -2.65
CA ALA A 47 0.82 -8.52 -1.26
C ALA A 47 1.66 -7.55 -0.40
N VAL A 48 2.83 -7.14 -0.88
CA VAL A 48 3.68 -6.17 -0.18
C VAL A 48 2.98 -4.81 -0.09
N MET A 49 2.34 -4.35 -1.17
CA MET A 49 1.56 -3.12 -1.17
C MET A 49 0.39 -3.17 -0.17
N PHE A 50 -0.31 -4.29 -0.09
CA PHE A 50 -1.40 -4.49 0.86
C PHE A 50 -0.90 -4.36 2.30
N ILE A 51 0.18 -5.06 2.65
CA ILE A 51 0.80 -4.99 3.98
C ILE A 51 1.26 -3.56 4.30
N ALA A 52 1.91 -2.88 3.35
CA ALA A 52 2.36 -1.51 3.52
C ALA A 52 1.18 -0.55 3.76
N SER A 53 0.09 -0.70 3.00
CA SER A 53 -1.11 0.11 3.15
C SER A 53 -1.78 -0.13 4.51
N PHE A 54 -1.85 -1.38 4.94
CA PHE A 54 -2.42 -1.77 6.23
C PHE A 54 -1.60 -1.22 7.40
N ILE A 55 -0.27 -1.25 7.31
CA ILE A 55 0.61 -0.65 8.32
C ILE A 55 0.43 0.87 8.34
N SER A 56 0.35 1.52 7.17
CA SER A 56 0.21 2.97 7.08
C SER A 56 -1.11 3.47 7.70
N MET A 57 -2.21 2.75 7.51
CA MET A 57 -3.50 3.14 8.08
C MET A 57 -3.54 2.97 9.60
N ASN A 58 -2.88 1.95 10.14
CA ASN A 58 -2.86 1.68 11.58
C ASN A 58 -1.78 2.45 12.35
N LYS A 59 -0.68 2.85 11.69
CA LYS A 59 0.45 3.55 12.32
C LYS A 59 0.61 5.00 11.86
N GLY A 60 -0.23 5.47 10.94
CA GLY A 60 -0.23 6.85 10.46
C GLY A 60 -0.68 7.81 11.57
N PRO A 61 -0.01 8.96 11.78
CA PRO A 61 -0.45 9.93 12.76
C PRO A 61 -1.86 10.41 12.40
N VAL A 62 -2.81 10.17 13.30
CA VAL A 62 -4.13 10.79 13.28
C VAL A 62 -3.90 12.24 13.67
N VAL A 63 -3.79 13.11 12.67
CA VAL A 63 -3.78 14.55 12.92
C VAL A 63 -5.24 14.93 13.15
N GLU A 64 -5.63 15.07 14.42
CA GLU A 64 -6.84 15.80 14.81
C GLU A 64 -6.72 17.30 14.47
#